data_AF-A0A523MZB0-F1
#
_entry.id   AF-A0A523MZB0-F1
#
_cell.length_a   1.000
_cell.length_b   1.000
_cell.length_c   1.000
_cell.angle_alpha   90.00
_cell.angle_beta   90.00
_cell.angle_gamma   90.00
#
_symmetry.space_group_name_H-M   'P 1'
#
loop_
_entity.id
_entity.type
_entity.pdbx_description
1 polymer ?
#
loop_
_entity_poly.entity_id
_entity_poly.type
_entity_poly.pdbx_seq_one_letter_code
_entity_poly.pdbx_strand_id
1 'polypeptide(L)' 'MKEHVMKELFFKVRGNIWQSETNFRDEFNIFIKGIDDRHAVLMAKDYLRKNAPSKEGKLLGKIIIEGVEERKV' A
#
# COMPACT_ATOMS: atom_id res chain seq x y z
N MET A 1 -23.64 11.53 21.98
CA MET A 1 -22.84 11.13 20.81
C MET A 1 -21.92 10.01 21.26
N LYS A 2 -22.03 8.80 20.71
CA LYS A 2 -21.07 7.71 20.99
C LYS A 2 -19.90 7.90 20.03
N GLU A 3 -18.72 8.25 20.56
CA GLU A 3 -17.47 8.15 19.81
C GLU A 3 -17.31 6.70 19.36
N HIS A 4 -17.44 6.45 18.04
CA HIS A 4 -16.94 5.22 17.46
C HIS A 4 -15.43 5.36 17.39
N VAL A 5 -14.72 4.84 18.39
CA VAL A 5 -13.28 4.66 18.32
C VAL A 5 -13.02 3.65 17.20
N MET A 6 -12.67 4.13 16.01
CA MET A 6 -12.17 3.27 14.94
C MET A 6 -10.89 2.62 15.43
N LYS A 7 -10.94 1.32 15.73
CA LYS A 7 -9.74 0.55 16.05
C LYS A 7 -8.91 0.43 14.79
N GLU A 8 -7.70 0.99 14.83
CA GLU A 8 -6.69 0.72 13.80
C GLU A 8 -6.23 -0.73 13.93
N LEU A 9 -6.30 -1.47 12.83
CA LEU A 9 -5.79 -2.81 12.66
C LEU A 9 -4.47 -2.76 11.88
N PHE A 10 -3.64 -3.79 12.04
CA PHE A 10 -2.43 -3.94 11.24
C PHE A 10 -2.74 -4.81 10.02
N PHE A 11 -2.30 -4.37 8.85
CA PHE A 11 -2.47 -5.10 7.60
C PHE A 11 -1.12 -5.34 6.97
N LYS A 12 -0.94 -6.53 6.40
CA LYS A 12 0.14 -6.83 5.48
C LYS A 12 -0.40 -6.63 4.06
N VAL A 13 0.17 -5.69 3.33
CA VAL A 13 -0.19 -5.38 1.94
C VAL A 13 0.96 -5.80 1.04
N ARG A 14 0.67 -6.66 0.07
CA ARG A 14 1.64 -7.16 -0.90
C ARG A 14 1.23 -6.84 -2.33
N GLY A 15 2.22 -6.73 -3.20
CA GLY A 15 2.00 -6.53 -4.63
C GLY A 15 3.28 -6.16 -5.34
N ASN A 16 3.17 -5.48 -6.48
CA ASN A 16 4.33 -5.02 -7.23
C ASN A 16 4.13 -3.62 -7.84
N ILE A 17 5.24 -2.94 -8.10
CA ILE A 17 5.30 -1.72 -8.90
C ILE A 17 5.74 -2.14 -10.29
N TRP A 18 4.81 -2.06 -11.25
CA TRP A 18 5.09 -2.41 -12.64
C TRP A 18 5.52 -1.18 -13.44
N GLN A 19 6.73 -1.22 -13.98
CA GLN A 19 7.27 -0.20 -14.87
C GLN A 19 7.02 -0.63 -16.32
N SER A 20 6.15 0.09 -17.03
CA SER A 20 5.76 -0.31 -18.38
C SER A 20 6.88 -0.19 -19.42
N GLU A 21 7.80 0.76 -19.24
CA GLU A 21 8.88 1.02 -20.21
C GLU A 21 9.92 -0.10 -20.25
N THR A 22 10.27 -0.66 -19.09
CA THR A 22 11.27 -1.71 -18.94
C THR A 22 10.65 -3.10 -18.77
N ASN A 23 9.32 -3.16 -18.69
CA ASN A 23 8.54 -4.32 -18.25
C ASN A 23 9.02 -4.92 -16.91
N PHE A 24 9.70 -4.10 -16.10
CA PHE A 24 10.22 -4.51 -14.81
C PHE A 24 9.10 -4.51 -13.76
N ARG A 25 9.15 -5.48 -12.84
CA ARG A 25 8.24 -5.58 -11.70
C ARG A 25 9.05 -5.58 -10.42
N ASP A 26 8.78 -4.61 -9.56
CA ASP A 26 9.39 -4.50 -8.24
C ASP A 26 8.39 -4.97 -7.18
N GLU A 27 8.63 -6.12 -6.57
CA GLU A 27 7.73 -6.68 -5.56
C GLU A 27 7.88 -5.94 -4.23
N PHE A 28 6.75 -5.66 -3.58
CA PHE A 28 6.74 -5.06 -2.25
C PHE A 28 5.86 -5.85 -1.29
N ASN A 29 6.24 -5.76 -0.02
CA ASN A 29 5.53 -6.35 1.09
C ASN A 29 5.64 -5.42 2.29
N ILE A 30 4.58 -4.67 2.59
CA ILE A 30 4.59 -3.62 3.60
C ILE A 30 3.52 -3.86 4.66
N PHE A 31 3.85 -3.50 5.90
CA PHE A 31 2.90 -3.49 6.99
C PHE A 31 2.35 -2.08 7.18
N ILE A 32 1.03 -1.93 7.24
CA ILE A 32 0.39 -0.63 7.38
C ILE A 32 -0.78 -0.70 8.36
N LYS A 33 -1.02 0.40 9.06
CA LYS A 33 -2.22 0.54 9.87
C LYS A 33 -3.39 0.97 8.99
N GLY A 34 -4.55 0.38 9.23
CA GLY A 34 -5.79 0.70 8.51
C GLY A 34 -7.00 0.50 9.42
N ILE A 35 -8.17 0.94 8.99
CA ILE A 35 -9.44 0.67 9.70
C ILE A 35 -10.17 -0.52 9.08
N ASP A 36 -9.94 -0.76 7.79
CA ASP A 36 -10.39 -1.89 7.00
C ASP A 36 -9.39 -2.13 5.85
N ASP A 37 -9.61 -3.18 5.05
CA ASP A 37 -8.74 -3.52 3.91
C ASP A 37 -8.60 -2.37 2.90
N ARG A 38 -9.67 -1.61 2.67
CA ARG A 38 -9.68 -0.51 1.69
C ARG A 38 -8.82 0.64 2.17
N HIS A 39 -8.94 0.99 3.45
CA HIS A 39 -8.10 1.99 4.07
C HIS A 39 -6.63 1.56 4.05
N ALA A 40 -6.34 0.29 4.36
CA ALA A 40 -4.98 -0.25 4.26
C ALA A 40 -4.40 -0.13 2.84
N VAL A 41 -5.18 -0.43 1.79
CA VAL A 41 -4.76 -0.24 0.40
C VAL A 41 -4.48 1.23 0.06
N LEU A 42 -5.32 2.15 0.52
CA LEU A 42 -5.12 3.58 0.29
C LEU A 42 -3.83 4.07 0.95
N MET A 43 -3.63 3.72 2.22
CA MET A 43 -2.42 4.06 2.96
C MET A 43 -1.18 3.45 2.29
N ALA A 44 -1.28 2.20 1.80
CA ALA A 44 -0.18 1.53 1.13
C ALA A 44 0.22 2.26 -0.16
N LYS A 45 -0.76 2.67 -0.96
CA LYS A 45 -0.52 3.44 -2.18
C LYS A 45 0.06 4.82 -1.90
N ASP A 46 -0.41 5.51 -0.87
CA ASP A 46 0.12 6.81 -0.47
C ASP A 46 1.58 6.70 0.00
N TYR A 47 1.87 5.72 0.85
CA TYR A 47 3.23 5.43 1.31
C TYR A 47 4.18 5.14 0.13
N LEU A 48 3.78 4.26 -0.78
CA LEU A 48 4.60 3.91 -1.94
C LEU A 48 4.81 5.10 -2.88
N ARG A 49 3.80 5.93 -3.13
CA ARG A 49 3.96 7.14 -3.96
C ARG A 49 4.98 8.13 -3.38
N LYS A 50 5.11 8.18 -2.06
CA LYS A 50 6.04 9.08 -1.36
C LYS A 50 7.45 8.51 -1.22
N ASN A 51 7.59 7.19 -1.10
CA ASN A 51 8.85 6.55 -0.70
C ASN A 51 9.46 5.63 -1.77
N ALA A 52 8.68 5.15 -2.74
CA ALA A 52 9.22 4.30 -3.80
C ALA A 52 9.95 5.16 -4.87
N PRO A 53 10.83 4.54 -5.68
CA PRO A 53 11.60 5.25 -6.70
C PRO A 53 10.71 6.12 -7.60
N SER A 54 11.01 7.42 -7.60
CA SER A 54 10.32 8.42 -8.41
C SER A 54 11.31 9.10 -9.36
N LYS A 55 10.87 9.37 -10.59
CA LYS A 55 11.60 10.21 -11.55
C LYS A 55 10.77 11.45 -11.80
N GLU A 56 11.38 12.62 -11.61
CA GLU A 56 10.72 13.92 -11.76
C GLU A 56 9.44 14.06 -10.90
N GLY A 57 9.46 13.49 -9.69
CA GLY A 57 8.33 13.53 -8.76
C GLY A 57 7.15 12.63 -9.13
N LYS A 58 7.28 11.79 -10.16
CA LYS A 58 6.30 10.76 -10.53
C LYS A 58 6.83 9.39 -10.18
N LEU A 59 5.97 8.57 -9.58
CA LEU A 59 6.27 7.16 -9.33
C LEU A 59 6.62 6.47 -10.66
N LEU A 60 7.74 5.75 -10.69
CA LEU A 60 8.28 5.12 -11.90
C LEU A 60 7.45 3.94 -12.44
N GLY A 61 6.32 3.63 -11.81
CA GLY A 61 5.45 2.54 -12.25
C GLY A 61 4.05 2.58 -11.66
N LYS A 62 3.24 1.59 -12.03
CA LYS A 62 1.89 1.39 -11.54
C LYS A 62 1.93 0.46 -10.33
N ILE A 63 1.31 0.88 -9.23
CA ILE A 63 1.15 0.03 -8.04
C ILE A 63 0.02 -0.96 -8.29
N ILE A 64 0.35 -2.24 -8.28
CA ILE A 64 -0.58 -3.36 -8.36
C ILE A 64 -0.63 -4.01 -6.99
N ILE A 65 -1.82 -4.03 -6.37
CA ILE A 65 -2.04 -4.73 -5.11
C ILE A 65 -2.45 -6.17 -5.43
N GLU A 66 -1.77 -7.14 -4.85
CA GLU A 66 -2.04 -8.57 -5.06
C GLU A 66 -2.60 -9.26 -3.82
N GLY A 67 -2.45 -8.66 -2.63
CA GLY A 67 -3.06 -9.17 -1.42
C GLY A 67 -3.05 -8.19 -0.28
N VAL A 68 -4.06 -8.31 0.58
CA VAL A 68 -4.22 -7.61 1.84
C VAL A 68 -4.60 -8.65 2.88
N GLU A 69 -3.84 -8.71 3.97
CA GLU A 69 -4.07 -9.66 5.06
C GLU A 69 -4.14 -8.87 6.37
N GLU A 70 -5.28 -8.91 7.06
CA GLU A 70 -5.38 -8.41 8.43
C GLU A 70 -4.49 -9.26 9.34
N ARG A 71 -3.53 -8.62 9.99
CA ARG A 71 -2.73 -9.20 11.04
C ARG A 71 -3.47 -8.97 12.37
N LYS A 72 -4.16 -10.01 12.82
CA LYS A 72 -4.56 -10.12 14.22
C LYS A 72 -3.27 -10.34 15.03
N VAL A 73 -2.84 -9.30 15.74
CA VAL A 73 -1.79 -9.38 16.77
C VAL A 73 -2.28 -10.17 17.97
#